data_AF-A0A5J4XPY8-F1
#
_entry.id   AF-A0A5J4XPY8-F1
#
_cell.length_a   1.000
_cell.length_b   1.000
_cell.length_c   1.000
_cell.angle_alpha   90.00
_cell.angle_beta   90.00
_cell.angle_gamma   90.00
#
_symmetry.space_group_name_H-M   'P 1'
#
loop_
_entity.id
_entity.type
_entity.pdbx_description
1 polymer ?
#
loop_
_entity_poly.entity_id
_entity_poly.type
_entity_poly.pdbx_seq_one_letter_code
_entity_poly.pdbx_strand_id
1 'polypeptide(L)'
;MQPGPEVLDEALLRPGFLAHGGLQELGPGRSSSQRVITVPKYWSAKRGAALNSELHVGKALGQGVQGAVYDLLDQAGTPTNLVLKVIHFKLLAACLGAGESLEREYVIGRCITEALQAGVPEGFMMVQAAVVFQHNGVLKGIVIEKLNGIKVSERMQQKEFADIWYIQDMLRESLTAIADAQQMLGLRHWDLRCSNIMEHTEWEEPSEAHPNSPEPSSPSQPIVARTKYSFTGYKYLTRAAVQGAARSPHRQLYRHGHAHPSGHDQRCQSEHSPGPQSQGVELQNNADSQSNGHAQHHKMAHDAEAQHPAESHSNGQELVQEAKQRSGMAQQVSRAATSPHQIIEQQQHPRRFKVIDFGHADLEPVQGGSPGLTENKFGYRASVGSAMPPAPLYDRLYRRWWHNCSDIFFLLFTMAVIIDGKAWPRQDVEKVRQLGQLIKRVTGVQINVKDEDEDQSLTGCYAWQGSCCHGLRRGWIRFKVWKWPGESALTAAEVLHDPFLTDQPYDNWVASCPD
;
A
#
# COMPACT_ATOMS: atom_id res chain seq x y z
N MET A 1 -15.21 -29.63 -48.74
CA MET A 1 -14.74 -28.28 -48.42
C MET A 1 -15.38 -27.87 -47.11
N GLN A 2 -14.60 -27.79 -46.04
CA GLN A 2 -15.07 -27.24 -44.76
C GLN A 2 -15.06 -25.71 -44.89
N PRO A 3 -16.13 -25.00 -44.46
CA PRO A 3 -16.09 -23.54 -44.45
C PRO A 3 -15.02 -23.10 -43.45
N GLY A 4 -14.08 -22.28 -43.92
CA GLY A 4 -13.06 -21.66 -43.08
C GLY A 4 -13.70 -20.76 -42.02
N PRO A 5 -12.95 -20.39 -40.96
CA PRO A 5 -13.48 -19.53 -39.90
C PRO A 5 -13.89 -18.18 -40.50
N GLU A 6 -15.19 -17.90 -40.47
CA GLU A 6 -15.74 -16.58 -40.77
C GLU A 6 -15.09 -15.57 -39.82
N VAL A 7 -14.43 -14.58 -40.42
CA VAL A 7 -14.01 -13.35 -39.76
C VAL A 7 -15.30 -12.67 -39.28
N LEU A 8 -15.54 -12.74 -37.98
CA LEU A 8 -16.69 -12.11 -37.33
C LEU A 8 -16.59 -10.59 -37.50
N ASP A 9 -17.61 -10.05 -38.15
CA ASP A 9 -17.85 -8.62 -38.36
C ASP A 9 -17.89 -7.87 -37.00
N GLU A 10 -17.03 -6.85 -36.83
CA GLU A 10 -16.80 -6.08 -35.60
C GLU A 10 -18.06 -5.34 -35.08
N ALA A 11 -19.13 -5.30 -35.85
CA ALA A 11 -20.32 -4.48 -35.61
C ALA A 11 -21.32 -5.02 -34.57
N LEU A 12 -21.09 -6.19 -33.95
CA LEU A 12 -22.04 -6.84 -33.03
C LEU A 12 -21.61 -6.87 -31.55
N LEU A 13 -20.49 -6.24 -31.22
CA LEU A 13 -20.05 -6.05 -29.83
C LEU A 13 -20.74 -4.79 -29.29
N ARG A 14 -21.09 -4.71 -28.00
CA ARG A 14 -21.71 -3.49 -27.43
C ARG A 14 -20.93 -2.24 -27.91
N PRO A 15 -21.58 -1.21 -28.46
CA PRO A 15 -20.91 0.03 -28.81
C PRO A 15 -20.43 0.66 -27.50
N GLY A 16 -19.13 0.62 -27.26
CA GLY A 16 -18.57 1.13 -26.01
C GLY A 16 -17.11 0.77 -25.81
N PHE A 17 -16.81 -0.52 -25.61
CA PHE A 17 -15.47 -0.92 -25.15
C PHE A 17 -14.49 -1.17 -26.30
N LEU A 18 -14.85 -1.99 -27.29
CA LEU A 18 -13.98 -2.30 -28.45
C LEU A 18 -14.22 -1.37 -29.64
N ALA A 19 -15.39 -0.72 -29.73
CA ALA A 19 -15.74 0.14 -30.87
C ALA A 19 -15.15 1.58 -30.80
N HIS A 20 -14.74 2.06 -29.61
CA HIS A 20 -14.22 3.43 -29.44
C HIS A 20 -12.72 3.49 -29.06
N GLY A 21 -12.16 2.39 -28.55
CA GLY A 21 -10.72 2.27 -28.37
C GLY A 21 -10.14 1.46 -29.51
N GLY A 22 -9.63 2.13 -30.54
CA GLY A 22 -8.86 1.49 -31.61
C GLY A 22 -7.65 0.75 -31.04
N LEU A 23 -7.84 -0.51 -30.69
CA LEU A 23 -6.78 -1.49 -30.52
C LEU A 23 -6.37 -1.97 -31.91
N GLN A 24 -5.97 -1.05 -32.78
CA GLN A 24 -5.29 -1.44 -34.02
C GLN A 24 -4.02 -2.18 -33.63
N GLU A 25 -3.83 -3.37 -34.20
CA GLU A 25 -2.59 -4.13 -34.12
C GLU A 25 -1.42 -3.21 -34.50
N LEU A 26 -0.60 -2.85 -33.51
CA LEU A 26 0.61 -2.06 -33.70
C LEU A 26 1.65 -2.92 -34.41
N GLY A 27 1.58 -2.98 -35.75
CA GLY A 27 2.67 -3.33 -36.67
C GLY A 27 3.17 -4.79 -36.67
N PRO A 28 3.52 -5.34 -37.85
CA PRO A 28 4.12 -6.68 -37.96
C PRO A 28 5.62 -6.61 -37.58
N GLY A 29 6.03 -7.12 -36.42
CA GLY A 29 7.47 -7.21 -36.11
C GLY A 29 7.89 -7.58 -34.69
N ARG A 30 6.98 -7.60 -33.72
CA ARG A 30 7.19 -8.28 -32.43
C ARG A 30 6.09 -9.31 -32.28
N SER A 31 6.38 -10.48 -31.71
CA SER A 31 5.37 -11.40 -31.18
C SER A 31 4.48 -10.57 -30.26
N SER A 32 3.37 -10.06 -30.82
CA SER A 32 2.55 -9.05 -30.18
C SER A 32 1.93 -9.74 -28.98
N SER A 33 2.33 -9.32 -27.78
CA SER A 33 1.72 -9.76 -26.54
C SER A 33 0.22 -9.58 -26.71
N GLN A 34 -0.51 -10.69 -26.86
CA GLN A 34 -1.92 -10.69 -27.20
C GLN A 34 -2.68 -9.90 -26.12
N ARG A 35 -3.10 -8.68 -26.43
CA ARG A 35 -3.74 -7.77 -25.46
C ARG A 35 -5.14 -8.24 -25.07
N VAL A 36 -5.78 -9.02 -25.94
CA VAL A 36 -7.16 -9.50 -25.77
C VAL A 36 -7.23 -10.98 -26.09
N ILE A 37 -7.68 -11.77 -25.13
CA ILE A 37 -7.98 -13.20 -25.26
C ILE A 37 -9.49 -13.35 -25.37
N THR A 38 -9.95 -13.99 -26.44
CA THR A 38 -11.37 -14.26 -26.66
C THR A 38 -11.75 -15.65 -26.17
N VAL A 39 -12.86 -15.76 -25.45
CA VAL A 39 -13.39 -17.04 -24.94
C VAL A 39 -14.81 -17.31 -25.44
N PRO A 40 -15.23 -18.59 -25.59
CA PRO A 40 -16.57 -18.93 -26.05
C PRO A 40 -17.69 -18.34 -25.18
N LYS A 41 -18.88 -18.14 -25.75
CA LYS A 41 -20.06 -17.54 -25.08
C LYS A 41 -20.40 -18.13 -23.70
N TYR A 42 -20.20 -19.43 -23.51
CA TYR A 42 -20.53 -20.14 -22.27
C TYR A 42 -19.29 -20.49 -21.43
N TRP A 43 -18.16 -19.84 -21.70
CA TRP A 43 -16.93 -20.07 -20.99
C TRP A 43 -17.05 -19.69 -19.51
N SER A 44 -16.44 -20.50 -18.65
CA SER A 44 -16.37 -20.29 -17.21
C SER A 44 -14.99 -20.66 -16.70
N ALA A 45 -14.42 -19.84 -15.81
CA ALA A 45 -13.15 -20.13 -15.15
C ALA A 45 -13.29 -21.36 -14.23
N LYS A 46 -12.99 -22.52 -14.77
CA LYS A 46 -12.88 -23.81 -14.06
C LYS A 46 -11.50 -24.37 -14.33
N ARG A 47 -10.94 -25.12 -13.39
CA ARG A 47 -9.63 -25.78 -13.57
C ARG A 47 -9.62 -26.57 -14.89
N GLY A 48 -8.59 -26.40 -15.70
CA GLY A 48 -8.41 -26.99 -17.03
C GLY A 48 -9.09 -26.22 -18.18
N ALA A 49 -9.89 -25.18 -17.91
CA ALA A 49 -10.50 -24.40 -18.98
C ALA A 49 -9.43 -23.66 -19.78
N ALA A 50 -9.39 -23.86 -21.10
CA ALA A 50 -8.48 -23.13 -21.97
C ALA A 50 -8.88 -21.65 -22.08
N LEU A 51 -7.89 -20.77 -22.02
CA LEU A 51 -8.02 -19.36 -22.39
C LEU A 51 -7.66 -19.16 -23.87
N ASN A 52 -6.55 -19.76 -24.30
CA ASN A 52 -6.12 -19.85 -25.70
C ASN A 52 -5.36 -21.18 -25.89
N SER A 53 -4.60 -21.33 -26.98
CA SER A 53 -3.77 -22.52 -27.21
C SER A 53 -2.64 -22.68 -26.20
N GLU A 54 -2.23 -21.63 -25.49
CA GLU A 54 -1.04 -21.61 -24.63
C GLU A 54 -1.37 -21.67 -23.15
N LEU A 55 -2.51 -21.10 -22.74
CA LEU A 55 -2.86 -20.87 -21.34
C LEU A 55 -4.14 -21.60 -20.94
N HIS A 56 -4.09 -22.26 -19.78
CA HIS A 56 -5.20 -22.96 -19.15
C HIS A 56 -5.40 -22.47 -17.71
N VAL A 57 -6.65 -22.48 -17.24
CA VAL A 57 -6.99 -22.11 -15.86
C VAL A 57 -6.49 -23.20 -14.90
N GLY A 58 -5.65 -22.82 -13.95
CA GLY A 58 -5.09 -23.68 -12.92
C GLY A 58 -5.93 -23.75 -11.64
N LYS A 59 -5.23 -23.85 -10.50
CA LYS A 59 -5.85 -23.89 -9.16
C LYS A 59 -6.38 -22.51 -8.76
N ALA A 60 -7.47 -22.47 -8.00
CA ALA A 60 -7.93 -21.22 -7.40
C ALA A 60 -6.95 -20.80 -6.28
N LEU A 61 -6.44 -19.57 -6.36
CA LEU A 61 -5.51 -18.99 -5.39
C LEU A 61 -6.26 -18.21 -4.31
N GLY A 62 -7.36 -17.55 -4.67
CA GLY A 62 -8.16 -16.80 -3.72
C GLY A 62 -9.54 -16.46 -4.28
N GLN A 63 -10.50 -16.24 -3.37
CA GLN A 63 -11.86 -15.83 -3.70
C GLN A 63 -12.28 -14.67 -2.79
N GLY A 64 -12.68 -13.57 -3.42
CA GLY A 64 -13.22 -12.39 -2.76
C GLY A 64 -14.70 -12.17 -3.11
N VAL A 65 -15.27 -11.08 -2.59
CA VAL A 65 -16.66 -10.69 -2.88
C VAL A 65 -16.85 -10.35 -4.35
N GLN A 66 -15.84 -9.76 -5.00
CA GLN A 66 -15.91 -9.31 -6.38
C GLN A 66 -15.60 -10.42 -7.40
N GLY A 67 -14.80 -11.41 -7.02
CA GLY A 67 -14.24 -12.36 -7.98
C GLY A 67 -13.38 -13.44 -7.37
N ALA A 68 -12.70 -14.19 -8.23
CA ALA A 68 -11.70 -15.15 -7.83
C ALA A 68 -10.46 -14.99 -8.70
N VAL A 69 -9.34 -15.42 -8.15
CA VAL A 69 -8.03 -15.43 -8.79
C VAL A 69 -7.62 -16.88 -8.98
N TYR A 70 -7.23 -17.23 -10.20
CA TYR A 70 -6.78 -18.55 -10.58
C TYR A 70 -5.35 -18.49 -11.06
N ASP A 71 -4.56 -19.50 -10.71
CA ASP A 71 -3.28 -19.74 -11.35
C ASP A 71 -3.48 -19.96 -12.86
N LEU A 72 -2.48 -19.67 -13.68
CA LEU A 72 -2.49 -20.04 -15.10
C LEU A 72 -1.41 -21.06 -15.37
N LEU A 73 -1.78 -22.09 -16.15
CA LEU A 73 -0.91 -23.18 -16.54
C LEU A 73 -0.60 -23.07 -18.03
N ASP A 74 0.60 -23.45 -18.43
CA ASP A 74 0.97 -23.60 -19.83
C ASP A 74 0.34 -24.85 -20.48
N GLN A 75 0.72 -25.18 -21.72
CA GLN A 75 0.28 -26.39 -22.42
C GLN A 75 0.72 -27.69 -21.74
N ALA A 76 1.86 -27.67 -21.04
CA ALA A 76 2.39 -28.82 -20.31
C ALA A 76 1.73 -28.99 -18.92
N GLY A 77 0.89 -28.04 -18.50
CA GLY A 77 0.30 -28.02 -17.18
C GLY A 77 1.22 -27.43 -16.11
N THR A 78 2.31 -26.77 -16.51
CA THR A 78 3.26 -26.10 -15.61
C THR A 78 2.68 -24.75 -15.18
N PRO A 79 2.72 -24.40 -13.88
CA PRO A 79 2.40 -23.05 -13.43
C PRO A 79 3.21 -22.01 -14.19
N THR A 80 2.50 -21.00 -14.69
CA THR A 80 3.09 -19.79 -15.25
C THR A 80 3.30 -18.77 -14.12
N ASN A 81 4.02 -17.68 -14.39
CA ASN A 81 4.07 -16.51 -13.50
C ASN A 81 2.87 -15.56 -13.73
N LEU A 82 1.72 -16.11 -14.14
CA LEU A 82 0.50 -15.36 -14.43
C LEU A 82 -0.68 -15.91 -13.65
N VAL A 83 -1.62 -15.02 -13.35
CA VAL A 83 -2.91 -15.38 -12.77
C VAL A 83 -4.04 -14.74 -13.55
N LEU A 84 -5.19 -15.38 -13.47
CA LEU A 84 -6.45 -14.92 -14.04
C LEU A 84 -7.37 -14.43 -12.92
N LYS A 85 -7.68 -13.13 -12.94
CA LYS A 85 -8.71 -12.52 -12.07
C LYS A 85 -10.03 -12.46 -12.83
N VAL A 86 -11.09 -13.08 -12.31
CA VAL A 86 -12.42 -13.12 -12.95
C VAL A 86 -13.54 -12.69 -12.02
N ILE A 87 -14.60 -12.11 -12.60
CA ILE A 87 -15.83 -11.76 -11.87
C ILE A 87 -16.80 -12.95 -11.87
N HIS A 88 -17.26 -13.37 -10.68
CA HIS A 88 -18.21 -14.48 -10.51
C HIS A 88 -19.67 -14.02 -10.36
N PHE A 89 -19.93 -12.95 -9.59
CA PHE A 89 -21.28 -12.66 -9.10
C PHE A 89 -21.99 -11.55 -9.86
N LYS A 90 -22.62 -11.88 -11.00
CA LYS A 90 -23.27 -10.88 -11.87
C LYS A 90 -24.28 -9.97 -11.16
N LEU A 91 -25.08 -10.50 -10.23
CA LEU A 91 -26.13 -9.70 -9.59
C LEU A 91 -25.57 -8.64 -8.62
N LEU A 92 -24.73 -9.06 -7.68
CA LEU A 92 -24.12 -8.14 -6.73
C LEU A 92 -23.07 -7.24 -7.41
N ALA A 93 -22.33 -7.78 -8.39
CA ALA A 93 -21.40 -7.02 -9.21
C ALA A 93 -22.11 -5.93 -10.00
N ALA A 94 -23.28 -6.21 -10.60
CA ALA A 94 -24.04 -5.19 -11.33
C ALA A 94 -24.53 -4.08 -10.41
N CYS A 95 -25.03 -4.42 -9.21
CA CYS A 95 -25.44 -3.39 -8.24
C CYS A 95 -24.27 -2.56 -7.71
N LEU A 96 -23.07 -3.14 -7.64
CA LEU A 96 -21.86 -2.50 -7.12
C LEU A 96 -20.92 -1.99 -8.21
N GLY A 97 -21.32 -1.96 -9.49
CA GLY A 97 -20.47 -1.50 -10.59
C GLY A 97 -19.12 -2.22 -10.71
N ALA A 98 -19.06 -3.51 -10.36
CA ALA A 98 -17.80 -4.27 -10.33
C ALA A 98 -17.30 -4.62 -11.75
N GLY A 99 -18.18 -4.60 -12.76
CA GLY A 99 -17.76 -4.74 -14.16
C GLY A 99 -16.92 -3.55 -14.61
N GLU A 100 -17.44 -2.35 -14.37
CA GLU A 100 -16.76 -1.09 -14.66
C GLU A 100 -15.45 -0.95 -13.87
N SER A 101 -15.43 -1.42 -12.62
CA SER A 101 -14.22 -1.42 -11.80
C SER A 101 -13.11 -2.32 -12.39
N LEU A 102 -13.44 -3.52 -12.90
CA LEU A 102 -12.45 -4.39 -13.54
C LEU A 102 -11.98 -3.86 -14.90
N GLU A 103 -12.89 -3.24 -15.68
CA GLU A 103 -12.51 -2.58 -16.93
C GLU A 103 -11.54 -1.42 -16.69
N ARG A 104 -11.80 -0.59 -15.65
CA ARG A 104 -10.87 0.46 -15.23
C ARG A 104 -9.53 -0.11 -14.78
N GLU A 105 -9.56 -1.16 -13.97
CA GLU A 105 -8.34 -1.85 -13.51
C GLU A 105 -7.50 -2.36 -14.68
N TYR A 106 -8.14 -2.95 -15.70
CA TYR A 106 -7.47 -3.36 -16.93
C TYR A 106 -6.82 -2.17 -17.64
N VAL A 107 -7.58 -1.11 -17.93
CA VAL A 107 -7.09 0.05 -18.69
C VAL A 107 -5.90 0.70 -17.98
N ILE A 108 -6.04 0.99 -16.68
CA ILE A 108 -4.99 1.65 -15.90
C ILE A 108 -3.77 0.74 -15.75
N GLY A 109 -3.99 -0.53 -15.43
CA GLY A 109 -2.91 -1.51 -15.29
C GLY A 109 -2.14 -1.71 -16.60
N ARG A 110 -2.81 -1.64 -17.76
CA ARG A 110 -2.15 -1.65 -19.07
C ARG A 110 -1.29 -0.41 -19.30
N CYS A 111 -1.80 0.78 -18.98
CA CYS A 111 -1.03 2.02 -19.10
C CYS A 111 0.22 1.98 -18.21
N ILE A 112 0.09 1.51 -16.97
CA ILE A 112 1.22 1.32 -16.06
C ILE A 112 2.21 0.30 -16.64
N THR A 113 1.73 -0.86 -17.11
CA THR A 113 2.55 -1.92 -17.71
C THR A 113 3.37 -1.42 -18.90
N GLU A 114 2.77 -0.62 -19.77
CA GLU A 114 3.43 -0.07 -20.95
C GLU A 114 4.43 1.02 -20.58
N ALA A 115 4.13 1.82 -19.55
CA ALA A 115 5.09 2.76 -18.99
C ALA A 115 6.29 2.03 -18.37
N LEU A 116 6.07 0.96 -17.60
CA LEU A 116 7.14 0.11 -17.05
C LEU A 116 8.04 -0.48 -18.14
N GLN A 117 7.46 -0.97 -19.23
CA GLN A 117 8.23 -1.45 -20.39
C GLN A 117 9.03 -0.34 -21.09
N ALA A 118 8.64 0.92 -20.91
CA ALA A 118 9.36 2.08 -21.40
C ALA A 118 10.44 2.60 -20.43
N GLY A 119 10.70 1.89 -19.32
CA GLY A 119 11.74 2.22 -18.35
C GLY A 119 11.24 2.93 -17.09
N VAL A 120 9.95 2.84 -16.77
CA VAL A 120 9.44 3.29 -15.45
C VAL A 120 9.93 2.34 -14.35
N PRO A 121 10.27 2.86 -13.16
CA PRO A 121 10.70 2.05 -12.04
C PRO A 121 9.64 1.04 -11.62
N GLU A 122 10.13 -0.15 -11.27
CA GLU A 122 9.36 -1.27 -10.75
C GLU A 122 8.57 -0.87 -9.49
N GLY A 123 7.49 -1.59 -9.18
CA GLY A 123 6.67 -1.31 -7.99
C GLY A 123 5.17 -1.41 -8.22
N PHE A 124 4.72 -1.82 -9.40
CA PHE A 124 3.33 -2.15 -9.69
C PHE A 124 3.20 -3.58 -10.20
N MET A 125 2.04 -4.17 -9.95
CA MET A 125 1.64 -5.44 -10.58
C MET A 125 1.34 -5.23 -12.06
N MET A 126 1.92 -6.09 -12.90
CA MET A 126 1.72 -6.00 -14.34
C MET A 126 0.36 -6.58 -14.77
N VAL A 127 -0.24 -5.95 -15.79
CA VAL A 127 -1.47 -6.42 -16.44
C VAL A 127 -1.16 -6.78 -17.90
N GLN A 128 -1.39 -8.04 -18.26
CA GLN A 128 -1.00 -8.55 -19.58
C GLN A 128 -2.14 -8.48 -20.59
N ALA A 129 -3.29 -9.07 -20.27
CA ALA A 129 -4.36 -9.24 -21.24
C ALA A 129 -5.76 -9.11 -20.62
N ALA A 130 -6.72 -8.65 -21.41
CA ALA A 130 -8.14 -8.78 -21.11
C ALA A 130 -8.66 -10.14 -21.59
N VAL A 131 -9.58 -10.75 -20.85
CA VAL A 131 -10.33 -11.94 -21.27
C VAL A 131 -11.76 -11.52 -21.57
N VAL A 132 -12.21 -11.64 -22.81
CA VAL A 132 -13.53 -11.19 -23.27
C VAL A 132 -14.32 -12.32 -23.93
N PHE A 133 -15.64 -12.27 -23.86
CA PHE A 133 -16.48 -13.21 -24.61
C PHE A 133 -16.45 -12.91 -26.12
N GLN A 134 -16.22 -13.93 -26.95
CA GLN A 134 -16.15 -13.80 -28.41
C GLN A 134 -17.41 -13.17 -29.03
N HIS A 135 -18.60 -13.54 -28.54
CA HIS A 135 -19.87 -13.13 -29.15
C HIS A 135 -20.29 -11.68 -28.89
N ASN A 136 -19.76 -11.02 -27.86
CA ASN A 136 -20.23 -9.68 -27.46
C ASN A 136 -19.16 -8.77 -26.84
N GLY A 137 -17.92 -9.27 -26.69
CA GLY A 137 -16.79 -8.49 -26.21
C GLY A 137 -16.85 -8.16 -24.73
N VAL A 138 -17.82 -8.71 -23.99
CA VAL A 138 -17.99 -8.41 -22.55
C VAL A 138 -16.78 -8.94 -21.79
N LEU A 139 -16.16 -8.06 -20.99
CA LEU A 139 -15.04 -8.40 -20.13
C LEU A 139 -15.44 -9.48 -19.12
N LYS A 140 -14.69 -10.56 -19.11
CA LYS A 140 -14.88 -11.71 -18.22
C LYS A 140 -13.82 -11.78 -17.12
N GLY A 141 -12.60 -11.34 -17.43
CA GLY A 141 -11.47 -11.34 -16.51
C GLY A 141 -10.28 -10.59 -17.08
N ILE A 142 -9.21 -10.54 -16.30
CA ILE A 142 -7.92 -10.00 -16.70
C ILE A 142 -6.81 -11.00 -16.34
N VAL A 143 -5.80 -11.08 -17.20
CA VAL A 143 -4.56 -11.81 -16.95
C VAL A 143 -3.55 -10.81 -16.39
N ILE A 144 -3.03 -11.11 -15.21
CA ILE A 144 -2.11 -10.27 -14.45
C ILE A 144 -0.92 -11.08 -13.98
N GLU A 145 0.15 -10.40 -13.61
CA GLU A 145 1.32 -11.00 -12.99
C GLU A 145 0.96 -11.80 -11.73
N LYS A 146 1.51 -13.00 -11.58
CA LYS A 146 1.46 -13.76 -10.34
C LYS A 146 2.48 -13.14 -9.38
N LEU A 147 1.97 -12.59 -8.28
CA LEU A 147 2.82 -12.16 -7.18
C LEU A 147 2.87 -13.27 -6.13
N ASN A 148 4.08 -13.74 -5.82
CA ASN A 148 4.35 -14.67 -4.73
C ASN A 148 4.61 -13.88 -3.46
N GLY A 149 3.75 -14.01 -2.44
CA GLY A 149 3.95 -13.37 -1.14
C GLY A 149 2.64 -13.05 -0.43
N ILE A 150 2.63 -12.04 0.44
CA ILE A 150 1.47 -11.69 1.27
C ILE A 150 1.16 -10.20 1.23
N LYS A 151 -0.08 -9.84 1.54
CA LYS A 151 -0.46 -8.42 1.65
C LYS A 151 0.26 -7.78 2.83
N VAL A 152 0.72 -6.54 2.65
CA VAL A 152 1.37 -5.77 3.72
C VAL A 152 0.45 -5.65 4.94
N SER A 153 -0.85 -5.44 4.73
CA SER A 153 -1.82 -5.41 5.85
C SER A 153 -1.87 -6.72 6.64
N GLU A 154 -1.70 -7.87 5.99
CA GLU A 154 -1.72 -9.18 6.67
C GLU A 154 -0.42 -9.40 7.45
N ARG A 155 0.73 -9.03 6.86
CA ARG A 155 2.04 -9.04 7.55
C ARG A 155 1.97 -8.21 8.83
N MET A 156 1.56 -6.95 8.71
CA MET A 156 1.59 -5.99 9.82
C MET A 156 0.56 -6.30 10.92
N GLN A 157 -0.50 -7.06 10.59
CA GLN A 157 -1.50 -7.52 11.55
C GLN A 157 -1.04 -8.73 12.38
N GLN A 158 0.08 -9.37 12.03
CA GLN A 158 0.65 -10.43 12.85
C GLN A 158 0.92 -9.89 14.26
N LYS A 159 0.62 -10.70 15.27
CA LYS A 159 0.71 -10.30 16.69
C LYS A 159 2.12 -9.82 17.04
N GLU A 160 3.11 -10.56 16.56
CA GLU A 160 4.54 -10.35 16.81
C GLU A 160 5.19 -9.35 15.84
N PHE A 161 4.41 -8.74 14.94
CA PHE A 161 4.96 -7.75 14.02
C PHE A 161 5.36 -6.48 14.79
N ALA A 162 6.67 -6.23 14.82
CA ALA A 162 7.32 -5.03 15.37
C ALA A 162 8.61 -4.70 14.58
N ASP A 163 8.50 -4.64 13.24
CA ASP A 163 9.63 -4.36 12.33
C ASP A 163 9.44 -2.98 11.68
N ILE A 164 10.10 -1.95 12.22
CA ILE A 164 9.97 -0.57 11.74
C ILE A 164 10.71 -0.38 10.41
N TRP A 165 11.79 -1.13 10.20
CA TRP A 165 12.62 -1.10 9.00
C TRP A 165 11.85 -1.67 7.80
N TYR A 166 11.09 -2.75 8.01
CA TYR A 166 10.13 -3.24 7.02
C TYR A 166 9.12 -2.16 6.60
N ILE A 167 8.57 -1.38 7.56
CA ILE A 167 7.62 -0.30 7.23
C ILE A 167 8.34 0.78 6.41
N GLN A 168 9.55 1.14 6.80
CA GLN A 168 10.34 2.15 6.11
C GLN A 168 10.65 1.75 4.67
N ASP A 169 11.15 0.52 4.44
CA ASP A 169 11.42 -0.02 3.11
C ASP A 169 10.16 -0.08 2.26
N MET A 170 9.05 -0.57 2.85
CA MET A 170 7.75 -0.64 2.16
C MET A 170 7.27 0.74 1.73
N LEU A 171 7.37 1.75 2.59
CA LEU A 171 7.01 3.12 2.25
C LEU A 171 7.96 3.69 1.19
N ARG A 172 9.28 3.52 1.30
CA ARG A 172 10.24 4.00 0.30
C ARG A 172 9.95 3.42 -1.08
N GLU A 173 9.84 2.10 -1.21
CA GLU A 173 9.59 1.47 -2.51
C GLU A 173 8.22 1.86 -3.08
N SER A 174 7.15 1.76 -2.27
CA SER A 174 5.78 2.02 -2.75
C SER A 174 5.57 3.49 -3.10
N LEU A 175 6.10 4.41 -2.29
CA LEU A 175 5.94 5.84 -2.54
C LEU A 175 6.80 6.31 -3.71
N THR A 176 7.98 5.72 -3.93
CA THR A 176 8.81 6.00 -5.12
C THR A 176 8.03 5.64 -6.39
N ALA A 177 7.52 4.40 -6.47
CA ALA A 177 6.70 3.96 -7.60
C ALA A 177 5.46 4.85 -7.83
N ILE A 178 4.77 5.27 -6.76
CA ILE A 178 3.62 6.18 -6.86
C ILE A 178 4.03 7.58 -7.33
N ALA A 179 5.15 8.13 -6.84
CA ALA A 179 5.65 9.43 -7.24
C ALA A 179 5.99 9.45 -8.74
N ASP A 180 6.68 8.42 -9.22
CA ASP A 180 7.04 8.29 -10.63
C ASP A 180 5.79 8.14 -11.51
N ALA A 181 4.82 7.31 -11.09
CA ALA A 181 3.56 7.15 -11.82
C ALA A 181 2.69 8.43 -11.80
N GLN A 182 2.67 9.17 -10.69
CA GLN A 182 2.02 10.48 -10.59
C GLN A 182 2.63 11.48 -11.58
N GLN A 183 3.96 11.55 -11.64
CA GLN A 183 4.67 12.45 -12.54
C GLN A 183 4.45 12.09 -14.02
N MET A 184 4.52 10.80 -14.35
CA MET A 184 4.52 10.34 -15.74
C MET A 184 3.13 10.16 -16.33
N LEU A 185 2.21 9.60 -15.55
CA LEU A 185 0.88 9.21 -16.02
C LEU A 185 -0.22 10.09 -15.45
N GLY A 186 0.07 10.94 -14.46
CA GLY A 186 -0.96 11.60 -13.66
C GLY A 186 -1.73 10.62 -12.79
N LEU A 187 -1.13 9.48 -12.42
CA LEU A 187 -1.82 8.43 -11.67
C LEU A 187 -2.34 8.95 -10.33
N ARG A 188 -3.61 8.70 -10.04
CA ARG A 188 -4.17 8.75 -8.68
C ARG A 188 -4.80 7.42 -8.35
N HIS A 189 -4.37 6.78 -7.28
CA HIS A 189 -4.88 5.46 -6.91
C HIS A 189 -6.28 5.50 -6.28
N TRP A 190 -6.60 6.59 -5.56
CA TRP A 190 -7.83 6.83 -4.76
C TRP A 190 -8.11 5.84 -3.63
N ASP A 191 -7.39 4.72 -3.58
CA ASP A 191 -7.55 3.66 -2.59
C ASP A 191 -6.20 3.03 -2.20
N LEU A 192 -5.11 3.80 -2.19
CA LEU A 192 -3.82 3.27 -1.75
C LEU A 192 -3.87 2.96 -0.25
N ARG A 193 -3.75 1.68 0.10
CA ARG A 193 -3.88 1.16 1.47
C ARG A 193 -2.89 0.03 1.69
N CYS A 194 -2.61 -0.32 2.94
CA CYS A 194 -1.75 -1.48 3.25
C CYS A 194 -2.29 -2.81 2.65
N SER A 195 -3.59 -2.92 2.37
CA SER A 195 -4.18 -4.10 1.72
C SER A 195 -3.98 -4.16 0.22
N ASN A 196 -3.60 -3.03 -0.38
CA ASN A 196 -3.40 -2.82 -1.81
C ASN A 196 -1.90 -2.67 -2.12
N ILE A 197 -1.05 -3.14 -1.21
CA ILE A 197 0.39 -3.32 -1.38
C ILE A 197 0.71 -4.77 -1.01
N MET A 198 1.44 -5.45 -1.87
CA MET A 198 1.88 -6.82 -1.66
C MET A 198 3.39 -6.86 -1.43
N GLU A 199 3.80 -7.56 -0.38
CA GLU A 199 5.16 -8.06 -0.22
C GLU A 199 5.33 -9.19 -1.25
N HIS A 200 6.24 -9.00 -2.20
CA HIS A 200 6.56 -9.96 -3.25
C HIS A 200 7.99 -10.49 -3.05
N THR A 201 8.12 -11.81 -3.13
CA THR A 201 9.38 -12.52 -3.11
C THR A 201 9.62 -13.20 -4.45
N GLU A 202 10.82 -13.05 -5.01
CA GLU A 202 11.22 -13.69 -6.28
C GLU A 202 11.45 -15.20 -6.17
N TRP A 203 11.26 -15.79 -4.99
CA TRP A 203 11.40 -17.23 -4.79
C TRP A 203 10.43 -17.99 -5.71
N GLU A 204 10.99 -18.82 -6.58
CA GLU A 204 10.22 -19.79 -7.36
C GLU A 204 9.54 -20.74 -6.36
N GLU A 205 8.20 -20.77 -6.37
CA GLU A 205 7.49 -21.80 -5.61
C GLU A 205 8.10 -23.14 -5.99
N PRO A 206 8.57 -23.95 -5.01
CA PRO A 206 9.14 -25.26 -5.33
C PRO A 206 8.06 -25.99 -6.10
N SER A 207 8.35 -26.35 -7.35
CA SER A 207 7.46 -27.08 -8.24
C SER A 207 6.75 -28.13 -7.38
N GLU A 208 5.44 -27.93 -7.12
CA GLU A 208 4.65 -28.89 -6.34
C GLU A 208 4.86 -30.22 -7.04
N ALA A 209 5.64 -31.10 -6.41
CA ALA A 209 6.14 -32.31 -7.05
C ALA A 209 4.97 -32.98 -7.77
N HIS A 210 5.17 -33.28 -9.07
CA HIS A 210 4.15 -33.83 -9.95
C HIS A 210 3.29 -34.83 -9.17
N PRO A 211 1.93 -34.80 -9.24
CA PRO A 211 1.07 -35.66 -8.45
C PRO A 211 1.27 -37.18 -8.63
N ASN A 212 2.16 -37.58 -9.55
CA ASN A 212 2.62 -38.96 -9.76
C ASN A 212 3.99 -39.26 -9.13
N SER A 213 4.63 -38.30 -8.45
CA SER A 213 5.85 -38.53 -7.69
C SER A 213 5.46 -39.24 -6.40
N PRO A 214 6.11 -40.37 -6.04
CA PRO A 214 5.82 -41.08 -4.82
C PRO A 214 5.96 -40.13 -3.63
N GLU A 215 4.89 -40.06 -2.83
CA GLU A 215 4.75 -39.16 -1.68
C GLU A 215 5.99 -39.28 -0.77
N PRO A 216 6.82 -38.22 -0.61
CA PRO A 216 7.96 -38.30 0.28
C PRO A 216 7.44 -38.51 1.70
N SER A 217 7.83 -39.62 2.30
CA SER A 217 7.53 -39.94 3.69
C SER A 217 8.11 -38.84 4.59
N SER A 218 7.22 -38.03 5.17
CA SER A 218 7.42 -36.99 6.20
C SER A 218 7.53 -35.53 5.69
N PRO A 219 6.52 -34.67 5.97
CA PRO A 219 6.60 -33.24 5.66
C PRO A 219 7.01 -32.39 6.88
N SER A 220 8.07 -31.60 6.73
CA SER A 220 8.18 -30.28 7.38
C SER A 220 7.23 -29.33 6.64
N GLN A 221 6.16 -28.88 7.30
CA GLN A 221 5.15 -28.06 6.64
C GLN A 221 5.66 -26.63 6.36
N PRO A 222 5.53 -26.11 5.12
CA PRO A 222 5.70 -24.70 4.87
C PRO A 222 4.57 -23.91 5.55
N ILE A 223 4.92 -22.74 6.11
CA ILE A 223 3.98 -21.80 6.71
C ILE A 223 3.12 -21.18 5.59
N VAL A 224 2.09 -21.90 5.15
CA VAL A 224 1.02 -21.33 4.32
C VAL A 224 -0.02 -20.77 5.28
N ALA A 225 0.05 -19.48 5.55
CA ALA A 225 -0.94 -18.78 6.36
C ALA A 225 -2.31 -18.82 5.65
N ARG A 226 -3.15 -19.81 5.99
CA ARG A 226 -4.57 -19.82 5.62
C ARG A 226 -5.33 -18.84 6.50
N THR A 227 -5.33 -17.56 6.13
CA THR A 227 -6.13 -16.53 6.78
C THR A 227 -7.55 -16.51 6.21
N LYS A 228 -8.49 -17.18 6.88
CA LYS A 228 -9.94 -16.93 6.69
C LYS A 228 -10.35 -15.71 7.51
N TYR A 229 -10.17 -14.51 6.97
CA TYR A 229 -10.82 -13.31 7.52
C TYR A 229 -12.08 -12.97 6.71
N SER A 230 -13.24 -13.04 7.38
CA SER A 230 -14.49 -12.54 6.80
C SER A 230 -14.44 -11.02 6.74
N PHE A 231 -14.47 -10.47 5.53
CA PHE A 231 -14.48 -9.03 5.25
C PHE A 231 -15.87 -8.42 5.56
N THR A 232 -16.25 -8.34 6.84
CA THR A 232 -17.55 -7.79 7.30
C THR A 232 -17.57 -6.27 7.40
N GLY A 233 -16.42 -5.58 7.31
CA GLY A 233 -16.30 -4.14 7.49
C GLY A 233 -16.94 -3.26 6.40
N TYR A 234 -17.01 -3.75 5.15
CA TYR A 234 -17.56 -2.95 4.03
C TYR A 234 -19.09 -2.85 4.03
N LYS A 235 -19.80 -3.80 4.68
CA LYS A 235 -21.28 -3.81 4.74
C LYS A 235 -21.86 -2.63 5.55
N TYR A 236 -21.08 -2.00 6.42
CA TYR A 236 -21.55 -0.90 7.26
C TYR A 236 -21.46 0.48 6.58
N LEU A 237 -20.57 0.63 5.58
CA LEU A 237 -20.35 1.90 4.88
C LEU A 237 -21.51 2.28 3.95
N THR A 238 -22.07 1.31 3.22
CA THR A 238 -23.24 1.55 2.35
C THR A 238 -24.50 1.84 3.14
N ARG A 239 -24.66 1.29 4.35
CA ARG A 239 -25.86 1.53 5.16
C ARG A 239 -25.83 2.91 5.85
N ALA A 240 -24.67 3.33 6.36
CA ALA A 240 -24.53 4.64 7.01
C ALA A 240 -24.57 5.82 6.01
N ALA A 241 -23.98 5.67 4.82
CA ALA A 241 -24.02 6.71 3.78
C ALA A 241 -25.43 6.89 3.18
N VAL A 242 -26.20 5.81 3.01
CA VAL A 242 -27.58 5.87 2.51
C VAL A 242 -28.55 6.41 3.57
N GLN A 243 -28.31 6.17 4.87
CA GLN A 243 -29.17 6.68 5.94
C GLN A 243 -28.81 8.12 6.37
N GLY A 244 -27.57 8.57 6.21
CA GLY A 244 -27.14 9.94 6.51
C GLY A 244 -27.58 10.99 5.47
N ALA A 245 -27.84 10.58 4.23
CA ALA A 245 -28.26 11.49 3.16
C ALA A 245 -29.72 11.97 3.27
N ALA A 246 -30.52 11.39 4.18
CA ALA A 246 -31.94 11.73 4.33
C ALA A 246 -32.23 12.83 5.36
N ARG A 247 -31.22 13.32 6.10
CA ARG A 247 -31.43 14.34 7.15
C ARG A 247 -30.22 15.27 7.29
N SER A 248 -30.18 16.35 6.52
CA SER A 248 -29.46 17.55 6.93
C SER A 248 -30.11 18.81 6.34
N PRO A 249 -30.41 19.84 7.16
CA PRO A 249 -31.06 21.06 6.70
C PRO A 249 -30.06 21.99 5.99
N HIS A 250 -30.59 22.73 5.02
CA HIS A 250 -29.97 23.83 4.31
C HIS A 250 -28.96 24.64 5.14
N ARG A 251 -27.75 24.80 4.61
CA ARG A 251 -26.88 25.93 4.95
C ARG A 251 -26.39 26.60 3.68
N GLN A 252 -27.02 27.73 3.36
CA GLN A 252 -26.54 28.73 2.40
C GLN A 252 -25.27 29.37 2.98
N LEU A 253 -24.17 29.38 2.23
CA LEU A 253 -23.04 30.28 2.45
C LEU A 253 -22.54 30.80 1.10
N TYR A 254 -22.65 32.13 0.99
CA TYR A 254 -21.92 33.11 0.18
C TYR A 254 -21.38 32.70 -1.19
N ARG A 255 -22.05 33.25 -2.21
CA ARG A 255 -21.63 33.36 -3.61
C ARG A 255 -21.04 34.76 -3.79
N HIS A 256 -19.71 34.90 -3.81
CA HIS A 256 -19.07 36.08 -4.40
C HIS A 256 -18.75 35.78 -5.85
N GLY A 257 -19.35 36.57 -6.73
CA GLY A 257 -19.20 36.45 -8.17
C GLY A 257 -17.96 37.15 -8.69
N HIS A 258 -17.40 36.60 -9.76
CA HIS A 258 -16.71 37.39 -10.77
C HIS A 258 -17.31 37.02 -12.13
N ALA A 259 -18.04 37.99 -12.68
CA ALA A 259 -18.42 38.02 -14.07
C ALA A 259 -17.24 38.56 -14.88
N HIS A 260 -16.91 37.88 -15.98
CA HIS A 260 -16.15 38.45 -17.08
C HIS A 260 -17.01 39.49 -17.81
N PRO A 261 -16.42 40.60 -18.27
CA PRO A 261 -16.84 41.20 -19.51
C PRO A 261 -15.71 41.20 -20.53
N SER A 262 -16.07 40.78 -21.73
CA SER A 262 -15.48 41.14 -23.02
C SER A 262 -15.47 42.66 -23.23
N GLY A 263 -14.42 43.21 -23.85
CA GLY A 263 -14.48 44.56 -24.42
C GLY A 263 -13.14 45.22 -24.71
N HIS A 264 -12.90 45.41 -26.01
CA HIS A 264 -11.93 46.27 -26.72
C HIS A 264 -11.30 47.51 -26.06
N ASP A 265 -10.07 47.76 -26.53
CA ASP A 265 -9.47 49.04 -26.96
C ASP A 265 -8.69 49.98 -26.01
N GLN A 266 -7.53 50.40 -26.55
CA GLN A 266 -6.79 51.67 -26.42
C GLN A 266 -5.81 51.96 -25.25
N ARG A 267 -4.52 51.87 -25.61
CA ARG A 267 -3.49 52.94 -25.68
C ARG A 267 -3.16 53.85 -24.47
N CYS A 268 -1.83 54.05 -24.35
CA CYS A 268 -1.06 55.13 -23.70
C CYS A 268 -0.73 54.96 -22.20
N GLN A 269 0.56 54.81 -21.86
CA GLN A 269 1.45 55.80 -21.19
C GLN A 269 1.09 55.96 -19.70
N SER A 270 1.98 55.96 -18.70
CA SER A 270 3.38 56.34 -18.59
C SER A 270 3.87 55.95 -17.17
N GLU A 271 5.18 55.74 -17.06
CA GLU A 271 6.08 56.19 -15.99
C GLU A 271 5.93 55.81 -14.50
N HIS A 272 7.08 55.34 -13.99
CA HIS A 272 7.72 55.64 -12.70
C HIS A 272 7.36 54.79 -11.49
N SER A 273 8.24 53.81 -11.22
CA SER A 273 8.53 53.28 -9.90
C SER A 273 9.72 54.02 -9.27
N PRO A 274 9.69 54.25 -7.96
CA PRO A 274 10.90 54.09 -7.15
C PRO A 274 10.64 53.15 -5.96
N GLY A 275 11.58 52.24 -5.69
CA GLY A 275 11.79 51.68 -4.35
C GLY A 275 12.74 52.57 -3.54
N PRO A 276 13.38 52.06 -2.47
CA PRO A 276 12.90 51.15 -1.42
C PRO A 276 12.97 51.83 -0.04
N GLN A 277 12.19 51.33 0.94
CA GLN A 277 12.24 51.80 2.33
C GLN A 277 13.24 51.02 3.17
N SER A 278 13.97 51.79 3.97
CA SER A 278 15.06 51.43 4.88
C SER A 278 14.59 50.97 6.25
N GLN A 279 15.33 49.99 6.77
CA GLN A 279 15.81 49.76 8.14
C GLN A 279 15.22 50.56 9.32
N GLY A 280 14.99 49.81 10.41
CA GLY A 280 15.43 50.20 11.75
C GLY A 280 14.36 50.08 12.82
N VAL A 281 14.46 49.08 13.71
CA VAL A 281 14.01 49.22 15.11
C VAL A 281 14.95 48.45 16.04
N GLU A 282 15.35 49.18 17.08
CA GLU A 282 16.23 48.89 18.21
C GLU A 282 15.86 47.68 19.08
N LEU A 283 16.92 47.09 19.62
CA LEU A 283 16.97 46.25 20.82
C LEU A 283 17.02 47.13 22.07
N GLN A 284 16.21 46.83 23.10
CA GLN A 284 16.60 47.09 24.50
C GLN A 284 15.76 46.28 25.51
N ASN A 285 16.51 45.49 26.31
CA ASN A 285 16.42 45.22 27.75
C ASN A 285 15.07 44.89 28.42
N ASN A 286 15.00 43.70 29.04
CA ASN A 286 14.91 43.56 30.50
C ASN A 286 14.90 42.07 30.89
N ALA A 287 15.87 41.64 31.70
CA ALA A 287 15.85 40.34 32.37
C ALA A 287 16.41 40.53 33.79
N ASP A 288 15.49 40.53 34.76
CA ASP A 288 15.75 40.30 36.18
C ASP A 288 14.66 39.35 36.67
N SER A 289 15.03 38.20 37.23
CA SER A 289 14.32 37.52 38.33
C SER A 289 14.99 36.21 38.74
N GLN A 290 15.82 36.37 39.77
CA GLN A 290 15.99 35.56 40.98
C GLN A 290 15.39 34.15 41.11
N SER A 291 16.32 33.27 41.46
CA SER A 291 16.31 32.10 42.36
C SER A 291 15.15 31.86 43.33
N ASN A 292 14.75 30.58 43.44
CA ASN A 292 14.67 29.74 44.65
C ASN A 292 14.12 28.36 44.22
N GLY A 293 14.70 27.20 44.49
CA GLY A 293 15.18 26.70 45.78
C GLY A 293 14.15 25.71 46.33
N HIS A 294 14.21 24.42 45.97
CA HIS A 294 13.42 23.36 46.58
C HIS A 294 14.24 22.12 46.92
N ALA A 295 14.02 21.66 48.15
CA ALA A 295 14.88 20.81 48.96
C ALA A 295 14.84 19.32 48.59
N GLN A 296 16.01 18.69 48.73
CA GLN A 296 16.20 17.24 48.66
C GLN A 296 15.72 16.55 49.96
N HIS A 297 14.95 15.48 49.80
CA HIS A 297 14.62 14.52 50.84
C HIS A 297 15.75 13.49 51.01
N HIS A 298 16.40 13.47 52.18
CA HIS A 298 17.24 12.35 52.63
C HIS A 298 16.35 11.23 53.17
N LYS A 299 16.57 9.98 52.71
CA LYS A 299 16.05 8.76 53.32
C LYS A 299 17.21 7.93 53.84
N MET A 300 17.14 7.62 55.14
CA MET A 300 18.03 6.74 55.89
C MET A 300 17.93 5.30 55.39
N ALA A 301 19.06 4.60 55.30
CA ALA A 301 19.14 3.15 55.13
C ALA A 301 19.84 2.55 56.35
N HIS A 302 19.24 1.47 56.85
CA HIS A 302 19.61 0.73 58.05
C HIS A 302 20.88 -0.10 57.88
N ASP A 303 21.73 -0.06 58.90
CA ASP A 303 22.74 -1.07 59.18
C ASP A 303 22.09 -2.35 59.73
N ALA A 304 22.53 -3.51 59.22
CA ALA A 304 22.30 -4.81 59.84
C ALA A 304 23.52 -5.69 59.61
N GLU A 305 24.35 -5.81 60.66
CA GLU A 305 25.41 -6.80 60.82
C GLU A 305 24.81 -8.21 60.93
N ALA A 306 25.41 -9.18 60.23
CA ALA A 306 25.23 -10.60 60.53
C ALA A 306 26.53 -11.38 60.29
N GLN A 307 27.12 -11.72 61.42
CA GLN A 307 28.03 -12.81 61.81
C GLN A 307 28.33 -13.94 60.80
N HIS A 308 29.64 -14.24 60.68
CA HIS A 308 30.24 -15.50 60.22
C HIS A 308 29.88 -16.69 61.14
N PRO A 309 29.93 -17.94 60.62
CA PRO A 309 31.04 -18.79 61.05
C PRO A 309 31.63 -19.75 59.99
N ALA A 310 32.94 -19.95 60.16
CA ALA A 310 33.76 -21.18 60.06
C ALA A 310 33.47 -22.26 58.98
N GLU A 311 34.44 -22.35 58.06
CA GLU A 311 35.22 -23.53 57.65
C GLU A 311 34.58 -24.94 57.65
N SER A 312 34.53 -25.54 56.46
CA SER A 312 34.92 -26.95 56.31
C SER A 312 35.68 -27.15 55.00
N HIS A 313 36.91 -27.65 55.12
CA HIS A 313 37.78 -28.07 54.03
C HIS A 313 37.42 -29.50 53.58
N SER A 314 37.09 -29.70 52.31
CA SER A 314 37.55 -30.81 51.45
C SER A 314 36.75 -30.88 50.14
N ASN A 315 37.35 -30.38 49.04
CA ASN A 315 37.23 -30.89 47.65
C ASN A 315 37.78 -29.87 46.64
N GLY A 316 39.02 -29.42 46.85
CA GLY A 316 39.67 -28.40 46.01
C GLY A 316 40.10 -28.87 44.62
N GLN A 317 40.03 -30.17 44.29
CA GLN A 317 40.49 -30.67 42.99
C GLN A 317 39.36 -30.95 41.99
N GLU A 318 38.16 -31.29 42.45
CA GLU A 318 37.01 -31.54 41.57
C GLU A 318 36.41 -30.24 41.03
N LEU A 319 36.35 -29.20 41.88
CA LEU A 319 35.89 -27.86 41.49
C LEU A 319 36.78 -27.17 40.44
N VAL A 320 38.08 -27.47 40.42
CA VAL A 320 39.01 -26.88 39.44
C VAL A 320 38.87 -27.56 38.07
N GLN A 321 38.53 -28.85 38.01
CA GLN A 321 38.20 -29.53 36.76
C GLN A 321 36.84 -29.13 36.21
N GLU A 322 35.81 -28.98 37.07
CA GLU A 322 34.50 -28.46 36.67
C GLU A 322 34.59 -27.00 36.18
N ALA A 323 35.37 -26.15 36.84
CA ALA A 323 35.57 -24.77 36.40
C ALA A 323 36.31 -24.69 35.06
N LYS A 324 37.27 -25.59 34.79
CA LYS A 324 37.95 -25.68 33.48
C LYS A 324 37.05 -26.26 32.38
N GLN A 325 36.21 -27.24 32.68
CA GLN A 325 35.20 -27.75 31.72
C GLN A 325 34.12 -26.71 31.41
N ARG A 326 33.63 -25.98 32.42
CA ARG A 326 32.68 -24.88 32.23
C ARG A 326 33.30 -23.70 31.48
N SER A 327 34.57 -23.38 31.73
CA SER A 327 35.30 -22.33 30.99
C SER A 327 35.57 -22.74 29.53
N GLY A 328 35.90 -24.00 29.27
CA GLY A 328 36.08 -24.54 27.92
C GLY A 328 34.78 -24.60 27.11
N MET A 329 33.66 -25.03 27.73
CA MET A 329 32.34 -24.99 27.09
C MET A 329 31.85 -23.54 26.91
N ALA A 330 32.08 -22.63 27.85
CA ALA A 330 31.72 -21.23 27.69
C ALA A 330 32.48 -20.57 26.53
N GLN A 331 33.75 -20.92 26.30
CA GLN A 331 34.52 -20.44 25.13
C GLN A 331 34.10 -21.09 23.80
N GLN A 332 33.64 -22.35 23.80
CA GLN A 332 33.09 -22.99 22.60
C GLN A 332 31.67 -22.49 22.27
N VAL A 333 30.84 -22.20 23.26
CA VAL A 333 29.51 -21.58 23.06
C VAL A 333 29.65 -20.11 22.64
N SER A 334 30.65 -19.38 23.17
CA SER A 334 30.91 -17.99 22.78
C SER A 334 31.52 -17.83 21.38
N ARG A 335 32.11 -18.88 20.79
CA ARG A 335 32.59 -18.87 19.39
C ARG A 335 31.55 -19.33 18.37
N ALA A 336 30.44 -19.91 18.82
CA ALA A 336 29.27 -20.27 18.00
C ALA A 336 28.10 -19.28 18.12
N ALA A 337 28.23 -18.26 18.99
CA ALA A 337 27.31 -17.13 19.06
C ALA A 337 27.59 -16.15 17.92
N THR A 338 27.39 -16.59 16.68
CA THR A 338 27.07 -15.68 15.59
C THR A 338 25.90 -14.83 16.09
N SER A 339 26.05 -13.50 16.07
CA SER A 339 24.98 -12.60 16.54
C SER A 339 23.65 -13.03 15.90
N PRO A 340 22.54 -13.14 16.65
CA PRO A 340 21.23 -13.46 16.08
C PRO A 340 20.90 -12.58 14.85
N HIS A 341 21.42 -11.35 14.81
CA HIS A 341 21.32 -10.48 13.65
C HIS A 341 22.08 -10.99 12.39
N GLN A 342 23.23 -11.64 12.53
CA GLN A 342 24.03 -12.15 11.41
C GLN A 342 23.50 -13.46 10.81
N ILE A 343 22.77 -14.29 11.57
CA ILE A 343 22.12 -15.50 11.03
C ILE A 343 20.83 -15.13 10.28
N ILE A 344 20.16 -14.05 10.67
CA ILE A 344 18.97 -13.54 9.98
C ILE A 344 19.33 -12.88 8.63
N GLU A 345 20.55 -12.35 8.50
CA GLU A 345 21.01 -11.63 7.30
C GLU A 345 21.33 -12.56 6.11
N GLN A 346 21.61 -13.85 6.33
CA GLN A 346 22.21 -14.70 5.28
C GLN A 346 21.25 -15.36 4.28
N GLN A 347 19.93 -15.26 4.42
CA GLN A 347 18.98 -15.86 3.46
C GLN A 347 17.70 -15.06 3.20
N GLN A 348 17.68 -13.77 3.57
CA GLN A 348 16.52 -12.95 3.20
C GLN A 348 16.66 -12.54 1.74
N HIS A 349 15.96 -13.26 0.86
CA HIS A 349 15.71 -12.79 -0.50
C HIS A 349 15.25 -11.33 -0.44
N PRO A 350 15.72 -10.46 -1.35
CA PRO A 350 15.32 -9.07 -1.38
C PRO A 350 13.79 -9.00 -1.44
N ARG A 351 13.19 -8.39 -0.41
CA ARG A 351 11.75 -8.14 -0.34
C ARG A 351 11.44 -7.02 -1.33
N ARG A 352 10.42 -7.19 -2.16
CA ARG A 352 9.92 -6.16 -3.06
C ARG A 352 8.49 -5.80 -2.70
N PHE A 353 8.13 -4.54 -2.81
CA PHE A 353 6.76 -4.09 -2.58
C PHE A 353 6.11 -3.67 -3.89
N LYS A 354 4.96 -4.27 -4.19
CA LYS A 354 4.17 -3.94 -5.38
C LYS A 354 2.79 -3.42 -5.02
N VAL A 355 2.43 -2.30 -5.60
CA VAL A 355 1.07 -1.76 -5.56
C VAL A 355 0.17 -2.59 -6.46
N ILE A 356 -1.00 -2.94 -5.94
CA ILE A 356 -2.01 -3.79 -6.58
C ILE A 356 -3.39 -3.13 -6.54
N ASP A 357 -4.33 -3.68 -7.31
CA ASP A 357 -5.75 -3.28 -7.32
C ASP A 357 -6.02 -1.84 -7.80
N PHE A 358 -6.06 -1.67 -9.11
CA PHE A 358 -6.28 -0.36 -9.76
C PHE A 358 -7.75 -0.05 -10.01
N GLY A 359 -8.70 -0.79 -9.42
CA GLY A 359 -10.13 -0.65 -9.70
C GLY A 359 -10.71 0.73 -9.33
N HIS A 360 -10.03 1.47 -8.43
CA HIS A 360 -10.37 2.82 -8.01
C HIS A 360 -9.45 3.89 -8.58
N ALA A 361 -8.38 3.50 -9.28
CA ALA A 361 -7.41 4.46 -9.78
C ALA A 361 -8.00 5.34 -10.89
N ASP A 362 -7.31 6.44 -11.19
CA ASP A 362 -7.57 7.35 -12.30
C ASP A 362 -6.26 7.90 -12.86
N LEU A 363 -6.34 8.49 -14.05
CA LEU A 363 -5.24 9.19 -14.70
C LEU A 363 -5.66 10.65 -14.89
N GLU A 364 -5.13 11.53 -14.05
CA GLU A 364 -5.38 12.95 -14.17
C GLU A 364 -4.58 13.57 -15.32
N PRO A 365 -5.09 14.64 -15.93
CA PRO A 365 -4.27 15.46 -16.79
C PRO A 365 -3.15 16.10 -15.93
N VAL A 366 -1.90 15.64 -16.09
CA VAL A 366 -0.70 16.37 -15.66
C VAL A 366 -0.80 17.83 -16.10
N GLN A 367 -1.01 18.72 -15.12
CA GLN A 367 -1.11 20.17 -15.33
C GLN A 367 0.29 20.73 -15.53
N GLY A 368 0.48 21.60 -16.54
CA GLY A 368 1.75 22.31 -16.74
C GLY A 368 2.82 21.57 -17.56
N GLY A 369 2.49 20.45 -18.21
CA GLY A 369 3.37 19.90 -19.24
C GLY A 369 3.54 20.93 -20.36
N SER A 370 4.77 21.43 -20.57
CA SER A 370 5.06 22.37 -21.65
C SER A 370 4.48 21.82 -22.96
N PRO A 371 3.81 22.65 -23.79
CA PRO A 371 3.21 22.21 -25.05
C PRO A 371 4.14 21.47 -26.03
N GLY A 372 5.47 21.52 -25.80
CA GLY A 372 6.47 20.78 -26.57
C GLY A 372 6.82 19.37 -26.07
N LEU A 373 6.33 18.96 -24.89
CA LEU A 373 6.43 17.59 -24.36
C LEU A 373 5.07 16.85 -24.42
N THR A 374 3.99 17.54 -24.82
CA THR A 374 2.65 16.95 -24.95
C THR A 374 2.46 16.10 -26.20
N GLU A 375 3.35 16.19 -27.19
CA GLU A 375 3.69 15.03 -28.01
C GLU A 375 4.58 14.11 -27.17
N ASN A 376 3.99 13.54 -26.11
CA ASN A 376 4.64 12.48 -25.38
C ASN A 376 5.03 11.43 -26.43
N LYS A 377 6.31 11.05 -26.48
CA LYS A 377 6.90 10.01 -27.35
C LYS A 377 6.08 8.71 -27.42
N PHE A 378 5.13 8.54 -26.50
CA PHE A 378 4.26 7.39 -26.34
C PHE A 378 2.84 7.57 -26.89
N GLY A 379 2.35 8.76 -27.27
CA GLY A 379 1.00 8.96 -27.85
C GLY A 379 -0.19 8.49 -26.98
N TYR A 380 0.06 7.91 -25.82
CA TYR A 380 -0.91 7.17 -25.00
C TYR A 380 -1.94 8.05 -24.28
N ARG A 381 -1.58 9.29 -23.97
CA ARG A 381 -2.37 10.13 -23.06
C ARG A 381 -3.67 10.64 -23.68
N ALA A 382 -3.65 10.98 -24.97
CA ALA A 382 -4.82 11.50 -25.68
C ALA A 382 -5.86 10.41 -25.98
N SER A 383 -5.44 9.15 -26.14
CA SER A 383 -6.33 8.02 -26.42
C SER A 383 -6.94 7.40 -25.17
N VAL A 384 -6.23 7.40 -24.03
CA VAL A 384 -6.71 6.76 -22.80
C VAL A 384 -7.74 7.61 -22.06
N GLY A 385 -7.58 8.94 -22.02
CA GLY A 385 -8.48 9.83 -21.28
C GLY A 385 -9.93 9.81 -21.80
N SER A 386 -10.13 9.62 -23.10
CA SER A 386 -11.46 9.48 -23.72
C SER A 386 -12.03 8.06 -23.62
N ALA A 387 -11.18 7.06 -23.36
CA ALA A 387 -11.55 5.64 -23.34
C ALA A 387 -11.74 5.06 -21.93
N MET A 388 -11.46 5.81 -20.86
CA MET A 388 -11.61 5.28 -19.50
C MET A 388 -13.09 5.07 -19.14
N PRO A 389 -13.49 3.87 -18.69
CA PRO A 389 -14.86 3.64 -18.24
C PRO A 389 -15.23 4.59 -17.08
N PRO A 390 -16.45 5.17 -17.11
CA PRO A 390 -16.87 6.07 -16.05
C PRO A 390 -16.85 5.34 -14.70
N ALA A 391 -16.35 6.02 -13.67
CA ALA A 391 -16.38 5.46 -12.32
C ALA A 391 -17.84 5.16 -11.91
N PRO A 392 -18.10 4.01 -11.27
CA PRO A 392 -19.40 3.72 -10.69
C PRO A 392 -19.89 4.87 -9.79
N LEU A 393 -21.21 5.02 -9.64
CA LEU A 393 -21.79 6.13 -8.89
C LEU A 393 -21.26 6.23 -7.45
N TYR A 394 -21.14 5.10 -6.75
CA TYR A 394 -20.63 5.07 -5.38
C TYR A 394 -19.16 5.51 -5.31
N ASP A 395 -18.35 5.14 -6.31
CA ASP A 395 -16.94 5.52 -6.39
C ASP A 395 -16.81 7.02 -6.66
N ARG A 396 -17.64 7.59 -7.55
CA ARG A 396 -17.70 9.04 -7.76
C ARG A 396 -18.07 9.81 -6.49
N LEU A 397 -19.03 9.31 -5.71
CA LEU A 397 -19.39 9.91 -4.43
C LEU A 397 -18.26 9.79 -3.41
N TYR A 398 -17.60 8.64 -3.35
CA TYR A 398 -16.43 8.40 -2.49
C TYR A 398 -15.28 9.35 -2.84
N ARG A 399 -14.91 9.47 -4.11
CA ARG A 399 -13.87 10.40 -4.58
C ARG A 399 -14.23 11.85 -4.30
N ARG A 400 -15.48 12.24 -4.53
CA ARG A 400 -15.95 13.59 -4.19
C ARG A 400 -15.84 13.85 -2.68
N TRP A 401 -16.14 12.87 -1.85
CA TRP A 401 -16.03 12.99 -0.41
C TRP A 401 -14.58 13.17 0.05
N TRP A 402 -13.63 12.53 -0.64
CA TRP A 402 -12.21 12.53 -0.29
C TRP A 402 -11.31 13.27 -1.29
N HIS A 403 -11.85 14.20 -2.08
CA HIS A 403 -11.11 14.82 -3.19
C HIS A 403 -9.87 15.62 -2.76
N ASN A 404 -9.83 16.07 -1.49
CA ASN A 404 -8.71 16.79 -0.89
C ASN A 404 -7.72 15.86 -0.16
N CYS A 405 -7.91 14.55 -0.24
CA CYS A 405 -7.03 13.57 0.37
C CYS A 405 -6.26 12.84 -0.73
N SER A 406 -4.95 12.76 -0.57
CA SER A 406 -4.04 12.06 -1.46
C SER A 406 -4.04 10.56 -1.19
N ASP A 407 -3.38 9.81 -2.07
CA ASP A 407 -3.14 8.38 -1.88
C ASP A 407 -2.37 8.09 -0.59
N ILE A 408 -1.46 8.98 -0.21
CA ILE A 408 -0.60 8.84 0.97
C ILE A 408 -1.40 8.89 2.25
N PHE A 409 -2.41 9.76 2.29
CA PHE A 409 -3.32 9.85 3.41
C PHE A 409 -3.99 8.51 3.71
N PHE A 410 -4.51 7.81 2.69
CA PHE A 410 -5.16 6.52 2.88
C PHE A 410 -4.18 5.44 3.35
N LEU A 411 -2.96 5.44 2.80
CA LEU A 411 -1.92 4.49 3.19
C LEU A 411 -1.55 4.66 4.65
N LEU A 412 -1.15 5.87 5.06
CA LEU A 412 -0.75 6.18 6.42
C LEU A 412 -1.91 6.06 7.41
N PHE A 413 -3.13 6.37 7.00
CA PHE A 413 -4.31 6.16 7.83
C PHE A 413 -4.55 4.68 8.13
N THR A 414 -4.46 3.82 7.11
CA THR A 414 -4.60 2.36 7.33
C THR A 414 -3.47 1.81 8.17
N MET A 415 -2.26 2.33 8.01
CA MET A 415 -1.10 1.96 8.82
C MET A 415 -1.31 2.32 10.28
N ALA A 416 -1.74 3.56 10.57
CA ALA A 416 -2.05 4.02 11.92
C ALA A 416 -3.01 3.07 12.64
N VAL A 417 -4.06 2.61 11.95
CA VAL A 417 -5.05 1.67 12.51
C VAL A 417 -4.44 0.29 12.83
N ILE A 418 -3.38 -0.13 12.13
CA ILE A 418 -2.73 -1.42 12.33
C ILE A 418 -1.67 -1.35 13.43
N ILE A 419 -0.89 -0.27 13.50
CA ILE A 419 0.26 -0.16 14.41
C ILE A 419 -0.07 0.47 15.76
N ASP A 420 -1.18 1.20 15.88
CA ASP A 420 -1.57 1.90 17.10
C ASP A 420 -1.70 0.96 18.31
N GLY A 421 -0.89 1.24 19.34
CA GLY A 421 -0.87 0.48 20.59
C GLY A 421 -0.04 -0.80 20.58
N LYS A 422 0.71 -1.08 19.52
CA LYS A 422 1.73 -2.15 19.51
C LYS A 422 2.93 -1.76 20.40
N ALA A 423 3.52 -2.76 21.06
CA ALA A 423 4.83 -2.65 21.67
C ALA A 423 5.93 -2.75 20.60
N TRP A 424 7.01 -1.99 20.80
CA TRP A 424 8.15 -1.91 19.89
C TRP A 424 9.46 -2.13 20.66
N PRO A 425 10.47 -2.76 20.03
CA PRO A 425 11.79 -2.86 20.62
C PRO A 425 12.32 -1.48 20.99
N ARG A 426 12.94 -1.38 22.17
CA ARG A 426 13.43 -0.11 22.72
C ARG A 426 14.32 0.68 21.76
N GLN A 427 15.17 -0.02 20.99
CA GLN A 427 16.05 0.59 19.99
C GLN A 427 15.28 1.23 18.81
N ASP A 428 14.06 0.79 18.55
CA ASP A 428 13.24 1.22 17.41
C ASP A 428 12.20 2.28 17.81
N VAL A 429 11.99 2.53 19.12
CA VAL A 429 10.97 3.46 19.64
C VAL A 429 11.10 4.87 19.05
N GLU A 430 12.32 5.37 18.89
CA GLU A 430 12.55 6.69 18.27
C GLU A 430 12.12 6.70 16.80
N LYS A 431 12.45 5.65 16.05
CA LYS A 431 12.06 5.53 14.65
C LYS A 431 10.53 5.41 14.49
N VAL A 432 9.89 4.69 15.40
CA VAL A 432 8.42 4.57 15.47
C VAL A 432 7.78 5.91 15.85
N ARG A 433 8.41 6.71 16.72
CA ARG A 433 7.97 8.07 17.05
C ARG A 433 8.00 8.98 15.82
N GLN A 434 9.06 8.91 15.00
CA GLN A 434 9.15 9.62 13.72
C GLN A 434 8.02 9.21 12.76
N LEU A 435 7.76 7.90 12.62
CA LEU A 435 6.61 7.42 11.84
C LEU A 435 5.28 7.98 12.39
N GLY A 436 5.11 8.01 13.71
CA GLY A 436 3.93 8.56 14.36
C GLY A 436 3.73 10.04 14.09
N GLN A 437 4.81 10.82 14.00
CA GLN A 437 4.77 12.24 13.63
C GLN A 437 4.35 12.41 12.17
N LEU A 438 4.90 11.62 11.24
CA LEU A 438 4.49 11.62 9.83
C LEU A 438 2.99 11.28 9.69
N ILE A 439 2.52 10.22 10.36
CA ILE A 439 1.10 9.84 10.37
C ILE A 439 0.24 10.97 10.92
N LYS A 440 0.64 11.61 12.03
CA LYS A 440 -0.11 12.72 12.63
C LYS A 440 -0.14 13.93 11.70
N ARG A 441 0.97 14.27 11.04
CA ARG A 441 1.05 15.38 10.08
C ARG A 441 0.11 15.16 8.92
N VAL A 442 0.15 14.00 8.26
CA VAL A 442 -0.65 13.72 7.06
C VAL A 442 -2.14 13.48 7.41
N THR A 443 -2.42 12.70 8.47
CA THR A 443 -3.77 12.20 8.73
C THR A 443 -4.48 12.88 9.90
N GLY A 444 -3.76 13.59 10.77
CA GLY A 444 -4.27 14.10 12.05
C GLY A 444 -4.40 13.03 13.15
N VAL A 445 -4.06 11.77 12.88
CA VAL A 445 -4.14 10.67 13.85
C VAL A 445 -2.85 10.58 14.67
N GLN A 446 -3.00 10.59 15.99
CA GLN A 446 -1.90 10.27 16.90
C GLN A 446 -1.92 8.78 17.22
N ILE A 447 -0.80 8.09 16.97
CA ILE A 447 -0.61 6.70 17.37
C ILE A 447 -0.01 6.63 18.78
N ASN A 448 -0.41 5.61 19.54
CA ASN A 448 0.22 5.31 20.83
C ASN A 448 1.42 4.39 20.61
N VAL A 449 2.61 4.88 20.91
CA VAL A 449 3.86 4.12 20.88
C VAL A 449 4.15 3.62 22.28
N LYS A 450 4.46 2.32 22.42
CA LYS A 450 4.85 1.69 23.68
C LYS A 450 6.20 1.02 23.53
N ASP A 451 7.00 1.08 24.58
CA ASP A 451 8.21 0.26 24.71
C ASP A 451 7.82 -1.17 25.16
N GLU A 452 8.52 -2.18 24.69
CA GLU A 452 8.35 -3.59 25.12
C GLU A 452 8.50 -3.76 26.64
N ASP A 453 9.35 -2.96 27.27
CA ASP A 453 9.59 -3.00 28.71
C ASP A 453 8.35 -2.52 29.53
N GLU A 454 7.52 -1.62 28.98
CA GLU A 454 6.36 -1.07 29.68
C GLU A 454 5.17 -2.06 29.72
N ASP A 455 5.09 -2.97 28.75
CA ASP A 455 3.89 -3.79 28.52
C ASP A 455 3.81 -5.06 29.38
N GLN A 456 4.90 -5.47 30.05
CA GLN A 456 4.86 -6.61 30.98
C GLN A 456 3.87 -6.38 32.14
N SER A 457 3.58 -5.12 32.47
CA SER A 457 2.64 -4.74 33.53
C SER A 457 1.17 -4.60 33.07
N LEU A 458 0.91 -4.59 31.76
CA LEU A 458 -0.38 -4.19 31.15
C LEU A 458 -0.94 -5.22 30.15
N THR A 459 -0.67 -6.50 30.37
CA THR A 459 -1.22 -7.64 29.59
C THR A 459 -2.76 -7.65 29.47
N GLY A 460 -3.49 -6.84 30.24
CA GLY A 460 -4.94 -6.64 30.12
C GLY A 460 -5.42 -5.78 28.94
N CYS A 461 -4.58 -4.94 28.32
CA CYS A 461 -5.04 -3.99 27.29
C CYS A 461 -5.18 -4.60 25.88
N TYR A 462 -4.44 -5.67 25.54
CA TYR A 462 -4.57 -6.32 24.22
C TYR A 462 -5.89 -7.09 24.04
N ALA A 463 -6.60 -7.39 25.14
CA ALA A 463 -7.95 -7.96 25.07
C ALA A 463 -8.98 -7.03 24.37
N TRP A 464 -8.63 -5.76 24.13
CA TRP A 464 -9.51 -4.80 23.46
C TRP A 464 -9.56 -4.95 21.94
N GLN A 465 -8.60 -5.58 21.27
CA GLN A 465 -8.62 -5.68 19.79
C GLN A 465 -9.81 -6.50 19.24
N GLY A 466 -10.49 -7.30 20.08
CA GLY A 466 -11.73 -7.99 19.77
C GLY A 466 -13.01 -7.36 20.37
N SER A 467 -12.91 -6.27 21.13
CA SER A 467 -14.04 -5.70 21.87
C SER A 467 -14.82 -4.66 21.04
N CYS A 468 -16.10 -4.45 21.38
CA CYS A 468 -16.96 -3.42 20.78
C CYS A 468 -16.32 -2.02 20.82
N CYS A 469 -15.54 -1.74 21.86
CA CYS A 469 -14.86 -0.47 22.03
C CYS A 469 -13.79 -0.20 20.97
N HIS A 470 -13.15 -1.23 20.41
CA HIS A 470 -12.25 -1.06 19.27
C HIS A 470 -12.99 -0.61 18.01
N GLY A 471 -14.20 -1.12 17.79
CA GLY A 471 -15.09 -0.65 16.74
C GLY A 471 -15.44 0.83 16.90
N LEU A 472 -15.78 1.26 18.13
CA LEU A 472 -16.06 2.66 18.45
C LEU A 472 -14.83 3.56 18.27
N ARG A 473 -13.65 3.13 18.74
CA ARG A 473 -12.39 3.86 18.53
C ARG A 473 -12.08 4.02 17.05
N ARG A 474 -12.18 2.95 16.24
CA ARG A 474 -12.01 3.02 14.78
C ARG A 474 -13.01 3.95 14.13
N GLY A 475 -14.28 3.91 14.56
CA GLY A 475 -15.32 4.84 14.10
C GLY A 475 -14.98 6.29 14.43
N TRP A 476 -14.50 6.54 15.64
CA TRP A 476 -14.09 7.87 16.10
C TRP A 476 -12.86 8.41 15.36
N ILE A 477 -11.84 7.57 15.14
CA ILE A 477 -10.66 7.94 14.34
C ILE A 477 -11.11 8.32 12.92
N ARG A 478 -11.96 7.50 12.28
CA ARG A 478 -12.52 7.84 10.95
C ARG A 478 -13.29 9.16 10.95
N PHE A 479 -14.10 9.40 11.98
CA PHE A 479 -14.85 10.65 12.11
C PHE A 479 -13.93 11.86 12.31
N LYS A 480 -12.92 11.75 13.19
CA LYS A 480 -11.93 12.80 13.42
C LYS A 480 -11.17 13.14 12.15
N VAL A 481 -10.65 12.13 11.47
CA VAL A 481 -9.90 12.27 10.23
C VAL A 481 -10.75 12.89 9.12
N TRP A 482 -12.02 12.56 9.07
CA TRP A 482 -12.95 13.21 8.15
C TRP A 482 -13.17 14.70 8.47
N LYS A 483 -13.28 15.05 9.76
CA LYS A 483 -13.63 16.41 10.19
C LYS A 483 -12.41 17.35 10.29
N TRP A 484 -11.26 16.80 10.61
CA TRP A 484 -9.99 17.50 10.80
C TRP A 484 -8.84 16.66 10.24
N PRO A 485 -8.77 16.53 8.90
CA PRO A 485 -7.59 15.93 8.29
C PRO A 485 -6.37 16.81 8.62
N GLY A 486 -5.19 16.17 8.67
CA GLY A 486 -3.92 16.90 8.69
C GLY A 486 -3.60 17.50 7.32
N GLU A 487 -2.34 17.47 6.93
CA GLU A 487 -1.86 17.77 5.58
C GLU A 487 -2.22 16.64 4.61
N SER A 488 -3.52 16.40 4.41
CA SER A 488 -4.01 15.25 3.65
C SER A 488 -3.72 15.32 2.16
N ALA A 489 -3.28 16.47 1.64
CA ALA A 489 -3.01 16.68 0.23
C ALA A 489 -1.57 16.33 -0.18
N LEU A 490 -0.70 15.92 0.75
CA LEU A 490 0.70 15.63 0.47
C LEU A 490 0.84 14.53 -0.60
N THR A 491 1.68 14.79 -1.60
CA THR A 491 2.04 13.88 -2.68
C THR A 491 3.05 12.83 -2.21
N ALA A 492 3.24 11.77 -3.00
CA ALA A 492 4.25 10.76 -2.69
C ALA A 492 5.67 11.36 -2.67
N ALA A 493 5.98 12.22 -3.64
CA ALA A 493 7.26 12.90 -3.74
C ALA A 493 7.57 13.75 -2.51
N GLU A 494 6.61 14.54 -2.01
CA GLU A 494 6.79 15.35 -0.81
C GLU A 494 7.05 14.49 0.44
N VAL A 495 6.37 13.35 0.56
CA VAL A 495 6.54 12.47 1.72
C VAL A 495 7.87 11.72 1.69
N LEU A 496 8.41 11.40 0.51
CA LEU A 496 9.74 10.79 0.39
C LEU A 496 10.87 11.63 1.01
N HIS A 497 10.66 12.94 1.17
CA HIS A 497 11.60 13.84 1.83
C HIS A 497 11.42 13.95 3.35
N ASP A 498 10.48 13.21 3.95
CA ASP A 498 10.24 13.23 5.38
C ASP A 498 11.43 12.64 6.18
N PRO A 499 11.75 13.14 7.38
CA PRO A 499 12.82 12.61 8.24
C PRO A 499 12.71 11.10 8.48
N PHE A 500 11.49 10.59 8.61
CA PHE A 500 11.29 9.16 8.77
C PHE A 500 11.88 8.35 7.61
N LEU A 501 11.80 8.86 6.37
CA LEU A 501 12.27 8.16 5.16
C LEU A 501 13.69 8.53 4.74
N THR A 502 14.24 9.65 5.22
CA THR A 502 15.59 10.12 4.85
C THR A 502 16.68 9.80 5.87
N ASP A 503 16.33 9.15 6.99
CA ASP A 503 17.22 8.88 8.13
C ASP A 503 17.86 10.15 8.73
N GLN A 504 17.29 11.32 8.47
CA GLN A 504 17.72 12.55 9.10
C GLN A 504 17.18 12.66 10.53
N PRO A 505 17.97 13.18 11.49
CA PRO A 505 17.47 13.48 12.83
C PRO A 505 16.29 14.46 12.78
N TYR A 506 15.21 14.15 13.47
CA TYR A 506 13.97 14.95 13.44
C TYR A 506 14.17 16.40 13.91
N ASP A 507 15.01 16.61 14.94
CA ASP A 507 15.28 17.93 15.51
C ASP A 507 15.87 18.90 14.49
N ASN A 508 16.70 18.40 13.56
CA ASN A 508 17.29 19.21 12.50
C ASN A 508 16.25 19.63 11.45
N TRP A 509 15.26 18.78 11.21
CA TRP A 509 14.23 19.03 10.22
C TRP A 509 13.22 20.07 10.69
N VAL A 510 12.75 19.98 11.93
CA VAL A 510 11.83 20.98 12.53
C VAL A 510 12.45 22.37 12.51
N ALA A 511 13.76 22.48 12.78
CA ALA A 511 14.47 23.75 12.72
C ALA A 511 14.59 24.33 11.29
N SER A 512 14.39 23.51 10.26
CA SER A 512 14.55 23.91 8.85
C SER A 512 13.23 24.24 8.14
N CYS A 513 12.08 23.89 8.73
CA CYS A 513 10.77 24.21 8.16
C CYS A 513 10.39 25.66 8.51
N PRO A 514 10.12 26.52 7.52
CA PRO A 514 9.56 27.85 7.78
C PRO A 514 8.14 27.72 8.34
N ASP A 515 7.85 28.44 9.42
CA ASP A 515 6.52 28.52 10.07
C ASP A 515 5.40 29.00 9.13
#